data_AF-A0A4Y2ARG4-F1
#
_entry.id   AF-A0A4Y2ARG4-F1
#
_cell.length_a   1.000
_cell.length_b   1.000
_cell.length_c   1.000
_cell.angle_alpha   90.00
_cell.angle_beta   90.00
_cell.angle_gamma   90.00
#
_symmetry.space_group_name_H-M   'P 1'
#
loop_
_entity.id
_entity.type
_entity.pdbx_description
1 polymer ?
#
loop_
_entity_poly.entity_id
_entity_poly.type
_entity_poly.pdbx_seq_one_letter_code
_entity_poly.pdbx_strand_id
1 'polypeptide(L)'
;MAENADLLALLAEMKKSMEKGQEEMKKGQEEMRKRQEEMRKGQEEMKNQIQSHVESKVGEIKDHVNSCIEKIEDVQSVKRESGEVKGEVERKIEEVEDKVQGKIEEVKEKVQTNGQIPTFDGQTSWTVFKTQFDVVSSANGWNNRVKASQLVASLRGSAAEVLQGIPSDKLTDLTTIENALEARFGDSHLTQFYRTELKTRRQKPGESLHVLAADVERLMSLAYAECPQDVRDNLAAQYFVDAIRDEDTQHATRLMDAKDLKSALAYSMKYEAAKTVSKTSRNSCCWEEEHSSTKSEHDLLEV
;
A
#
# COMPACT_ATOMS: atom_id res chain seq x y z
N MET A 1 -125.67 -89.43 -32.19
CA MET A 1 -125.34 -88.14 -32.84
C MET A 1 -124.85 -87.06 -31.85
N ALA A 2 -125.08 -87.18 -30.53
CA ALA A 2 -124.60 -86.20 -29.54
C ALA A 2 -123.08 -86.31 -29.23
N GLU A 3 -122.53 -87.52 -29.17
CA GLU A 3 -121.11 -87.76 -28.82
C GLU A 3 -120.10 -87.20 -29.85
N ASN A 4 -120.52 -86.92 -31.08
CA ASN A 4 -119.65 -86.36 -32.14
C ASN A 4 -119.55 -84.82 -32.08
N ALA A 5 -120.49 -84.15 -31.39
CA ALA A 5 -120.48 -82.69 -31.22
C ALA A 5 -119.56 -82.25 -30.07
N ASP A 6 -119.50 -83.02 -28.97
CA ASP A 6 -118.59 -82.75 -27.84
C ASP A 6 -117.12 -82.94 -28.23
N LEU A 7 -116.80 -83.91 -29.09
CA LEU A 7 -115.44 -84.13 -29.60
C LEU A 7 -114.94 -82.95 -30.46
N LEU A 8 -115.83 -82.36 -31.27
CA LEU A 8 -115.52 -81.18 -32.09
C LEU A 8 -115.34 -79.91 -31.26
N ALA A 9 -116.11 -79.74 -30.18
CA ALA A 9 -115.96 -78.62 -29.25
C ALA A 9 -114.62 -78.68 -28.49
N LEU A 10 -114.21 -79.87 -28.05
CA LEU A 10 -112.95 -80.09 -27.33
C LEU A 10 -111.72 -79.89 -28.24
N LEU A 11 -111.82 -80.29 -29.52
CA LEU A 11 -110.83 -80.00 -30.55
C LEU A 11 -110.70 -78.49 -30.84
N ALA A 12 -111.81 -77.76 -30.86
CA ALA A 12 -111.81 -76.31 -31.05
C ALA A 12 -111.20 -75.56 -29.85
N GLU A 13 -111.47 -75.99 -28.62
CA GLU A 13 -110.80 -75.46 -27.41
C GLU A 13 -109.31 -75.76 -27.40
N MET A 14 -108.90 -76.99 -27.74
CA MET A 14 -107.48 -77.35 -27.88
C MET A 14 -106.78 -76.45 -28.90
N LYS A 15 -107.37 -76.26 -30.08
CA LYS A 15 -106.81 -75.41 -31.14
C LYS A 15 -106.68 -73.95 -30.68
N LYS A 16 -107.70 -73.41 -30.02
CA LYS A 16 -107.69 -72.04 -29.47
C LYS A 16 -106.64 -71.87 -28.36
N SER A 17 -106.48 -72.85 -27.48
CA SER A 17 -105.45 -72.84 -26.44
C SER A 17 -104.04 -72.93 -27.02
N MET A 18 -103.88 -73.70 -28.10
CA MET A 18 -102.62 -73.85 -28.83
C MET A 18 -102.25 -72.58 -29.58
N GLU A 19 -103.21 -71.96 -30.28
CA GLU A 19 -103.02 -70.65 -30.92
C GLU A 19 -102.66 -69.58 -29.89
N LYS A 20 -103.37 -69.52 -28.76
CA LYS A 20 -103.06 -68.61 -27.65
C LYS A 20 -101.65 -68.86 -27.08
N GLY A 21 -101.26 -70.12 -26.89
CA GLY A 21 -99.92 -70.49 -26.42
C GLY A 21 -98.82 -70.14 -27.42
N GLN A 22 -99.06 -70.31 -28.73
CA GLN A 22 -98.14 -69.88 -29.78
C GLN A 22 -98.01 -68.35 -29.85
N GLU A 23 -99.11 -67.63 -29.64
CA GLU A 23 -99.12 -66.17 -29.66
C GLU A 23 -98.41 -65.58 -28.43
N GLU A 24 -98.63 -66.15 -27.23
CA GLU A 24 -97.85 -65.82 -26.03
C GLU A 24 -96.37 -66.15 -26.20
N MET A 25 -96.02 -67.27 -26.84
CA MET A 25 -94.63 -67.63 -27.16
C MET A 25 -93.99 -66.61 -28.13
N LYS A 26 -94.68 -66.22 -29.19
CA LYS A 26 -94.21 -65.18 -30.11
C LYS A 26 -94.01 -63.85 -29.40
N LYS A 27 -94.95 -63.46 -28.52
CA LYS A 27 -94.84 -62.23 -27.75
C LYS A 27 -93.65 -62.27 -26.78
N GLY A 28 -93.44 -63.39 -26.09
CA GLY A 28 -92.28 -63.59 -25.21
C GLY A 28 -90.94 -63.56 -25.96
N GLN A 29 -90.90 -64.13 -27.17
CA GLN A 29 -89.72 -64.05 -28.04
C GLN A 29 -89.45 -62.61 -28.50
N GLU A 30 -90.49 -61.85 -28.87
CA GLU A 30 -90.36 -60.44 -29.28
C GLU A 30 -89.87 -59.56 -28.12
N GLU A 31 -90.39 -59.77 -26.90
CA GLU A 31 -89.92 -59.06 -25.69
C GLU A 31 -88.48 -59.41 -25.35
N MET A 32 -88.08 -60.68 -25.46
CA MET A 32 -86.69 -61.11 -25.26
C MET A 32 -85.76 -60.47 -26.29
N ARG A 33 -86.19 -60.40 -27.56
CA ARG A 33 -85.43 -59.75 -28.63
C ARG A 33 -85.26 -58.26 -28.36
N LYS A 34 -86.32 -57.57 -27.89
CA LYS A 34 -86.23 -56.16 -27.47
C LYS A 34 -85.25 -55.96 -26.32
N ARG A 35 -85.32 -56.79 -25.27
CA ARG A 35 -84.38 -56.74 -24.14
C ARG A 35 -82.92 -56.95 -24.57
N GLN A 36 -82.67 -57.88 -25.49
CA GLN A 36 -81.32 -58.09 -26.04
C GLN A 36 -80.83 -56.88 -26.82
N GLU A 37 -81.68 -56.26 -27.64
CA GLU A 37 -81.32 -55.06 -28.41
C GLU A 37 -81.08 -53.84 -27.51
N GLU A 38 -81.86 -53.66 -26.44
CA GLU A 38 -81.62 -52.61 -25.43
C GLU A 38 -80.29 -52.82 -24.70
N MET A 39 -79.98 -54.06 -24.29
CA MET A 39 -78.67 -54.39 -23.70
C MET A 39 -77.52 -54.07 -24.67
N ARG A 40 -77.68 -54.45 -25.95
CA ARG A 40 -76.68 -54.19 -26.98
C ARG A 40 -76.45 -52.70 -27.17
N LYS A 41 -77.52 -51.90 -27.22
CA LYS A 41 -77.41 -50.43 -27.31
C LYS A 41 -76.74 -49.82 -26.08
N GLY A 42 -77.09 -50.27 -24.88
CA GLY A 42 -76.45 -49.80 -23.64
C GLY A 42 -74.95 -50.13 -23.58
N GLN A 43 -74.56 -51.32 -24.05
CA GLN A 43 -73.15 -51.70 -24.19
C GLN A 43 -72.41 -50.84 -25.21
N GLU A 44 -73.05 -50.55 -26.36
CA GLU A 44 -72.46 -49.69 -27.40
C GLU A 44 -72.28 -48.25 -26.90
N GLU A 45 -73.27 -47.68 -26.19
CA GLU A 45 -73.16 -46.36 -25.58
C GLU A 45 -72.03 -46.29 -24.55
N MET A 46 -71.95 -47.27 -23.66
CA MET A 46 -70.89 -47.34 -22.65
C MET A 46 -69.50 -47.44 -23.31
N LYS A 47 -69.37 -48.26 -24.34
CA LYS A 47 -68.13 -48.39 -25.12
C LYS A 47 -67.74 -47.07 -25.79
N ASN A 48 -68.69 -46.38 -26.42
CA ASN A 48 -68.44 -45.09 -27.08
C ASN A 48 -68.05 -43.98 -26.07
N GLN A 49 -68.68 -43.96 -24.89
CA GLN A 49 -68.29 -43.03 -23.82
C GLN A 49 -66.87 -43.32 -23.30
N ILE A 50 -66.54 -44.59 -23.06
CA ILE A 50 -65.18 -44.97 -22.63
C ILE A 50 -64.16 -44.61 -23.72
N GLN A 51 -64.46 -44.94 -24.98
CA GLN A 51 -63.57 -44.65 -26.09
C GLN A 51 -63.32 -43.15 -26.25
N SER A 52 -64.36 -42.33 -26.25
CA SER A 52 -64.22 -40.86 -26.35
C SER A 52 -63.48 -40.25 -25.16
N HIS A 53 -63.70 -40.75 -23.94
CA HIS A 53 -62.96 -40.30 -22.76
C HIS A 53 -61.48 -40.65 -22.86
N VAL A 54 -61.15 -41.87 -23.30
CA VAL A 54 -59.77 -42.31 -23.51
C VAL A 54 -59.10 -41.48 -24.61
N GLU A 55 -59.76 -41.27 -25.75
CA GLU A 55 -59.23 -40.45 -26.85
C GLU A 55 -58.97 -39.00 -26.40
N SER A 56 -59.89 -38.41 -25.64
CA SER A 56 -59.72 -37.07 -25.07
C SER A 56 -58.53 -37.00 -24.11
N LYS A 57 -58.40 -37.96 -23.18
CA LYS A 57 -57.28 -37.99 -22.23
C LYS A 57 -55.94 -38.25 -22.90
N VAL A 58 -55.90 -39.12 -23.91
CA VAL A 58 -54.71 -39.36 -24.72
C VAL A 58 -54.31 -38.10 -25.49
N GLY A 59 -55.28 -37.34 -26.00
CA GLY A 59 -55.04 -36.03 -26.62
C GLY A 59 -54.39 -35.04 -25.66
N GLU A 60 -54.97 -34.84 -24.47
CA GLU A 60 -54.41 -33.96 -23.43
C GLU A 60 -52.98 -34.36 -23.03
N ILE A 61 -52.73 -35.66 -22.85
CA ILE A 61 -51.39 -36.18 -22.51
C ILE A 61 -50.40 -35.89 -23.65
N LYS A 62 -50.81 -36.11 -24.90
CA LYS A 62 -49.97 -35.84 -26.07
C LYS A 62 -49.56 -34.38 -26.15
N ASP A 63 -50.50 -33.47 -25.93
CA ASP A 63 -50.23 -32.03 -25.95
C ASP A 63 -49.29 -31.61 -24.81
N HIS A 64 -49.49 -32.17 -23.62
CA HIS A 64 -48.59 -31.93 -22.49
C HIS A 64 -47.17 -32.45 -22.75
N VAL A 65 -47.04 -33.66 -23.31
CA VAL A 65 -45.74 -34.25 -23.67
C VAL A 65 -45.03 -33.41 -24.72
N ASN A 66 -45.73 -32.96 -25.76
CA ASN A 66 -45.14 -32.09 -26.79
C ASN A 66 -44.65 -30.76 -26.18
N SER A 67 -45.44 -30.12 -25.32
CA SER A 67 -45.01 -28.91 -24.61
C SER A 67 -43.79 -29.14 -23.71
N CYS A 68 -43.68 -30.31 -23.07
CA CYS A 68 -42.49 -30.68 -22.31
C CYS A 68 -41.25 -30.89 -23.20
N ILE A 69 -41.42 -31.48 -24.39
CA ILE A 69 -40.32 -31.70 -25.34
C ILE A 69 -39.75 -30.36 -25.80
N GLU A 70 -40.59 -29.41 -26.21
CA GLU A 70 -40.14 -28.07 -26.64
C GLU A 70 -39.33 -27.38 -25.53
N LYS A 71 -39.81 -27.41 -24.28
CA LYS A 71 -39.07 -26.83 -23.14
C LYS A 71 -37.73 -27.52 -22.88
N ILE A 72 -37.64 -28.83 -23.10
CA ILE A 72 -36.38 -29.57 -22.94
C ILE A 72 -35.39 -29.16 -24.03
N GLU A 73 -35.84 -28.95 -25.26
CA GLU A 73 -35.00 -28.46 -26.37
C GLU A 73 -34.43 -27.07 -26.07
N ASP A 74 -35.25 -26.15 -25.55
CA ASP A 74 -34.80 -24.82 -25.11
C ASP A 74 -33.71 -24.90 -24.03
N VAL A 75 -33.94 -25.71 -22.98
CA VAL A 75 -32.97 -25.91 -21.89
C VAL A 75 -31.66 -26.52 -22.42
N GLN A 76 -31.74 -27.44 -23.38
CA GLN A 76 -30.54 -28.00 -24.01
C GLN A 76 -29.78 -26.97 -24.84
N SER A 77 -30.48 -26.04 -25.51
CA SER A 77 -29.84 -24.93 -26.22
C SER A 77 -29.06 -24.04 -25.27
N VAL A 78 -29.71 -23.56 -24.20
CA VAL A 78 -29.08 -22.73 -23.17
C VAL A 78 -27.87 -23.42 -22.53
N LYS A 79 -27.96 -24.75 -22.31
CA LYS A 79 -26.85 -25.52 -21.76
C LYS A 79 -25.62 -25.53 -22.67
N ARG A 80 -25.79 -25.56 -24.00
CA ARG A 80 -24.66 -25.49 -24.95
C ARG A 80 -24.00 -24.11 -24.91
N GLU A 81 -24.80 -23.05 -25.02
CA GLU A 81 -24.31 -21.66 -24.97
C GLU A 81 -23.57 -21.37 -23.66
N SER A 82 -24.09 -21.85 -22.53
CA SER A 82 -23.41 -21.73 -21.23
C SER A 82 -22.04 -22.42 -21.21
N GLY A 83 -21.89 -23.56 -21.90
CA GLY A 83 -20.61 -24.25 -22.05
C GLY A 83 -19.59 -23.47 -22.87
N GLU A 84 -20.04 -22.84 -23.97
CA GLU A 84 -19.19 -22.00 -24.82
C GLU A 84 -18.71 -20.75 -24.08
N VAL A 85 -19.62 -20.05 -23.39
CA VAL A 85 -19.28 -18.88 -22.56
C VAL A 85 -18.29 -19.25 -21.46
N LYS A 86 -18.50 -20.39 -20.80
CA LYS A 86 -17.56 -20.88 -19.77
C LYS A 86 -16.15 -21.06 -20.34
N GLY A 87 -16.03 -21.71 -21.50
CA GLY A 87 -14.73 -21.91 -22.15
C GLY A 87 -14.08 -20.62 -22.65
N GLU A 88 -14.85 -19.61 -23.04
CA GLU A 88 -14.30 -18.29 -23.39
C GLU A 88 -13.81 -17.52 -22.16
N VAL A 89 -14.53 -17.60 -21.04
CA VAL A 89 -14.13 -16.98 -19.78
C VAL A 89 -12.83 -17.59 -19.27
N GLU A 90 -12.70 -18.92 -19.28
CA GLU A 90 -11.47 -19.61 -18.87
C GLU A 90 -10.26 -19.16 -19.71
N ARG A 91 -10.40 -19.12 -21.05
CA ARG A 91 -9.33 -18.62 -21.94
C ARG A 91 -8.94 -17.16 -21.68
N LYS A 92 -9.91 -16.28 -21.42
CA LYS A 92 -9.63 -14.87 -21.11
C LYS A 92 -8.92 -14.69 -19.77
N ILE A 93 -9.23 -15.55 -18.79
CA ILE A 93 -8.53 -15.54 -17.50
C ILE A 93 -7.07 -15.93 -17.71
N GLU A 94 -6.80 -17.03 -18.41
CA GLU A 94 -5.44 -17.48 -18.72
C GLU A 94 -4.63 -16.40 -19.47
N GLU A 95 -5.22 -15.77 -20.49
CA GLU A 95 -4.58 -14.67 -21.23
C GLU A 95 -4.25 -13.46 -20.34
N VAL A 96 -5.14 -13.12 -19.40
CA VAL A 96 -4.91 -12.03 -18.45
C VAL A 96 -3.82 -12.39 -17.44
N GLU A 97 -3.81 -13.62 -16.94
CA GLU A 97 -2.78 -14.12 -16.03
C GLU A 97 -1.39 -14.04 -16.69
N ASP A 98 -1.25 -14.53 -17.92
CA ASP A 98 -0.01 -14.45 -18.70
C ASP A 98 0.43 -13.00 -18.91
N LYS A 99 -0.49 -12.11 -19.30
CA LYS A 99 -0.19 -10.67 -19.49
C LYS A 99 0.25 -9.98 -18.20
N VAL A 100 -0.39 -10.31 -17.08
CA VAL A 100 -0.04 -9.76 -15.76
C VAL A 100 1.33 -10.26 -15.34
N GLN A 101 1.61 -11.55 -15.51
CA GLN A 101 2.90 -12.14 -15.17
C GLN A 101 4.03 -11.49 -15.98
N GLY A 102 3.88 -11.35 -17.31
CA GLY A 102 4.87 -10.68 -18.15
C GLY A 102 5.12 -9.22 -17.75
N LYS A 103 4.06 -8.46 -17.43
CA LYS A 103 4.20 -7.07 -16.94
C LYS A 103 4.89 -6.98 -15.58
N ILE A 104 4.66 -7.94 -14.68
CA ILE A 104 5.34 -7.98 -13.39
C ILE A 104 6.84 -8.23 -13.57
N GLU A 105 7.23 -9.11 -14.50
CA GLU A 105 8.64 -9.34 -14.83
C GLU A 105 9.29 -8.10 -15.44
N GLU A 106 8.64 -7.45 -16.40
CA GLU A 106 9.12 -6.20 -17.00
C GLU A 106 9.27 -5.07 -15.95
N VAL A 107 8.32 -4.95 -15.01
CA VAL A 107 8.40 -3.98 -13.91
C VAL A 107 9.51 -4.36 -12.94
N LYS A 108 9.71 -5.64 -12.61
CA LYS A 108 10.84 -6.08 -11.76
C LYS A 108 12.18 -5.74 -12.39
N GLU A 109 12.32 -5.95 -13.70
CA GLU A 109 13.54 -5.63 -14.44
C GLU A 109 13.78 -4.11 -14.51
N LYS A 110 12.72 -3.31 -14.72
CA LYS A 110 12.80 -1.85 -14.72
C LYS A 110 13.00 -1.24 -13.32
N VAL A 111 12.50 -1.87 -12.25
CA VAL A 111 12.70 -1.43 -10.86
C VAL A 111 14.05 -1.86 -10.31
N GLN A 112 14.67 -2.91 -10.87
CA GLN A 112 16.12 -3.12 -10.79
C GLN A 112 16.87 -2.09 -11.64
N THR A 113 16.55 -0.80 -11.48
CA THR A 113 17.51 0.22 -11.89
C THR A 113 18.78 -0.01 -11.09
N ASN A 114 19.88 -0.18 -11.82
CA ASN A 114 21.26 -0.16 -11.37
C ASN A 114 21.62 1.21 -10.76
N GLY A 115 20.87 1.67 -9.75
CA GLY A 115 21.30 2.73 -8.88
C GLY A 115 22.60 2.26 -8.25
N GLN A 116 23.70 2.89 -8.65
CA GLN A 116 25.05 2.52 -8.22
C GLN A 116 25.05 2.41 -6.69
N ILE A 117 25.15 1.18 -6.18
CA ILE A 117 25.13 0.94 -4.75
C ILE A 117 26.33 1.71 -4.18
N PRO A 118 26.12 2.69 -3.29
CA PRO A 118 27.22 3.44 -2.73
C PRO A 118 28.16 2.46 -2.04
N THR A 119 29.46 2.60 -2.23
CA THR A 119 30.46 1.73 -1.61
C THR A 119 30.97 2.36 -0.32
N PHE A 120 31.21 1.55 0.70
CA PHE A 120 31.77 2.02 1.97
C PHE A 120 33.07 1.29 2.28
N ASP A 121 34.17 2.04 2.37
CA ASP A 121 35.51 1.52 2.68
C ASP A 121 36.02 1.89 4.08
N GLY A 122 35.25 2.72 4.80
CA GLY A 122 35.59 3.27 6.11
C GLY A 122 36.29 4.64 6.07
N GLN A 123 36.49 5.26 4.90
CA GLN A 123 37.14 6.57 4.79
C GLN A 123 36.15 7.74 4.92
N THR A 124 34.93 7.58 4.41
CA THR A 124 33.85 8.54 4.59
C THR A 124 33.18 8.34 5.95
N SER A 125 32.52 9.39 6.49
CA SER A 125 31.75 9.24 7.74
C SER A 125 30.64 8.21 7.54
N TRP A 126 30.53 7.30 8.50
CA TRP A 126 29.49 6.27 8.53
C TRP A 126 28.08 6.87 8.45
N THR A 127 27.83 8.00 9.14
CA THR A 127 26.55 8.72 9.12
C THR A 127 26.18 9.21 7.71
N VAL A 128 27.17 9.73 6.97
CA VAL A 128 26.97 10.21 5.59
C VAL A 128 26.64 9.03 4.66
N PHE A 129 27.39 7.94 4.78
CA PHE A 129 27.14 6.73 4.00
C PHE A 129 25.76 6.14 4.30
N LYS A 130 25.40 5.99 5.58
CA LYS A 130 24.11 5.46 6.02
C LYS A 130 22.95 6.27 5.45
N THR A 131 23.06 7.60 5.49
CA THR A 131 22.05 8.49 4.89
C THR A 131 21.90 8.26 3.38
N GLN A 132 23.01 8.16 2.63
CA GLN A 132 22.97 7.87 1.20
C GLN A 132 22.36 6.49 0.91
N PHE A 133 22.74 5.48 1.68
CA PHE A 133 22.22 4.13 1.59
C PHE A 133 20.71 4.08 1.87
N ASP A 134 20.23 4.82 2.88
CA ASP A 134 18.80 4.89 3.22
C ASP A 134 17.96 5.55 2.13
N VAL A 135 18.48 6.61 1.51
CA VAL A 135 17.84 7.25 0.34
C VAL A 135 17.73 6.27 -0.83
N VAL A 136 18.82 5.58 -1.17
CA VAL A 136 18.85 4.57 -2.25
C VAL A 136 17.92 3.40 -1.95
N SER A 137 17.93 2.90 -0.71
CA SER A 137 17.09 1.76 -0.32
C SER A 137 15.60 2.10 -0.35
N SER A 138 15.24 3.34 0.01
CA SER A 138 13.85 3.82 -0.01
C SER A 138 13.37 4.04 -1.44
N ALA A 139 14.20 4.63 -2.31
CA ALA A 139 13.89 4.82 -3.72
C ALA A 139 13.66 3.48 -4.45
N ASN A 140 14.38 2.43 -4.05
CA ASN A 140 14.26 1.09 -4.63
C ASN A 140 13.27 0.16 -3.90
N GLY A 141 12.57 0.63 -2.86
CA GLY A 141 11.61 -0.18 -2.11
C GLY A 141 12.21 -1.42 -1.43
N TRP A 142 13.48 -1.35 -1.01
CA TRP A 142 14.15 -2.49 -0.40
C TRP A 142 13.59 -2.81 0.99
N ASN A 143 13.21 -4.08 1.18
CA ASN A 143 12.90 -4.62 2.51
C ASN A 143 14.19 -4.89 3.30
N ASN A 144 14.09 -5.10 4.62
CA ASN A 144 15.25 -5.26 5.51
C ASN A 144 16.21 -6.39 5.10
N ARG A 145 15.69 -7.48 4.52
CA ARG A 145 16.53 -8.59 4.04
C ARG A 145 17.39 -8.15 2.85
N VAL A 146 16.79 -7.45 1.87
CA VAL A 146 17.51 -6.90 0.73
C VAL A 146 18.49 -5.82 1.19
N LYS A 147 18.09 -4.94 2.12
CA LYS A 147 18.99 -3.94 2.71
C LYS A 147 20.22 -4.60 3.36
N ALA A 148 20.04 -5.65 4.16
CA ALA A 148 21.14 -6.37 4.79
C ALA A 148 22.11 -6.95 3.75
N SER A 149 21.59 -7.66 2.74
CA SER A 149 22.41 -8.21 1.65
C SER A 149 23.17 -7.12 0.88
N GLN A 150 22.51 -6.01 0.55
CA GLN A 150 23.13 -4.92 -0.20
C GLN A 150 24.13 -4.13 0.64
N LEU A 151 23.88 -3.98 1.94
CA LEU A 151 24.81 -3.36 2.87
C LEU A 151 26.08 -4.21 2.97
N VAL A 152 25.97 -5.52 3.14
CA VAL A 152 27.14 -6.43 3.11
C VAL A 152 27.89 -6.33 1.77
N ALA A 153 27.16 -6.29 0.65
CA ALA A 153 27.74 -6.21 -0.68
C ALA A 153 28.40 -4.86 -1.00
N SER A 154 28.09 -3.79 -0.27
CA SER A 154 28.67 -2.46 -0.47
C SER A 154 29.95 -2.22 0.32
N LEU A 155 30.23 -3.04 1.35
CA LEU A 155 31.43 -2.90 2.17
C LEU A 155 32.69 -3.30 1.41
N ARG A 156 33.74 -2.49 1.54
CA ARG A 156 35.08 -2.70 0.96
C ARG A 156 36.14 -2.43 2.03
N GLY A 157 37.36 -2.89 1.79
CA GLY A 157 38.52 -2.57 2.64
C GLY A 157 38.27 -2.81 4.14
N SER A 158 38.62 -1.81 4.96
CA SER A 158 38.52 -1.88 6.42
C SER A 158 37.08 -2.07 6.93
N ALA A 159 36.09 -1.57 6.20
CA ALA A 159 34.69 -1.74 6.56
C ALA A 159 34.22 -3.20 6.39
N ALA A 160 34.71 -3.89 5.36
CA ALA A 160 34.38 -5.29 5.13
C ALA A 160 34.94 -6.22 6.23
N GLU A 161 36.02 -5.84 6.89
CA GLU A 161 36.60 -6.61 8.01
C GLU A 161 35.65 -6.72 9.21
N VAL A 162 34.71 -5.77 9.39
CA VAL A 162 33.70 -5.82 10.46
C VAL A 162 32.86 -7.09 10.36
N LEU A 163 32.63 -7.58 9.14
CA LEU A 163 31.83 -8.78 8.90
C LEU A 163 32.45 -10.05 9.52
N GLN A 164 33.78 -10.08 9.74
CA GLN A 164 34.44 -11.22 10.38
C GLN A 164 34.04 -11.40 11.85
N GLY A 165 33.60 -10.32 12.51
CA GLY A 165 33.14 -10.36 13.89
C GLY A 165 31.66 -10.75 14.06
N ILE A 166 30.92 -10.89 12.95
CA ILE A 166 29.47 -11.16 12.97
C ILE A 166 29.23 -12.64 12.60
N PRO A 167 28.45 -13.40 13.40
CA PRO A 167 28.03 -14.75 13.05
C PRO A 167 27.31 -14.80 11.71
N SER A 168 27.55 -15.85 10.91
CA SER A 168 27.02 -15.96 9.55
C SER A 168 25.49 -15.97 9.47
N ASP A 169 24.82 -16.54 10.48
CA ASP A 169 23.36 -16.55 10.58
C ASP A 169 22.76 -15.15 10.83
N LYS A 170 23.58 -14.22 11.36
CA LYS A 170 23.22 -12.83 11.65
C LYS A 170 23.58 -11.84 10.54
N LEU A 171 24.30 -12.26 9.50
CA LEU A 171 24.59 -11.43 8.32
C LEU A 171 23.35 -11.14 7.45
N THR A 172 22.19 -11.66 7.83
CA THR A 172 20.90 -11.32 7.21
C THR A 172 20.09 -10.31 8.03
N ASP A 173 20.54 -10.02 9.25
CA ASP A 173 19.90 -9.06 10.14
C ASP A 173 20.54 -7.68 10.00
N LEU A 174 19.78 -6.75 9.41
CA LEU A 174 20.22 -5.39 9.12
C LEU A 174 20.71 -4.68 10.39
N THR A 175 19.98 -4.81 11.49
CA THR A 175 20.29 -4.09 12.74
C THR A 175 21.61 -4.55 13.33
N THR A 176 21.91 -5.86 13.27
CA THR A 176 23.20 -6.39 13.74
C THR A 176 24.37 -5.81 12.94
N ILE A 177 24.25 -5.74 11.61
CA ILE A 177 25.31 -5.20 10.74
C ILE A 177 25.50 -3.70 10.95
N GLU A 178 24.41 -2.93 11.01
CA GLU A 178 24.46 -1.49 11.27
C GLU A 178 25.13 -1.17 12.61
N ASN A 179 24.78 -1.89 13.67
CA ASN A 179 25.38 -1.68 15.00
C ASN A 179 26.88 -1.97 15.02
N ALA A 180 27.32 -3.01 14.29
CA ALA A 180 28.74 -3.34 14.20
C ALA A 180 29.54 -2.26 13.43
N LEU A 181 28.95 -1.71 12.37
CA LEU A 181 29.53 -0.60 11.61
C LEU A 181 29.55 0.70 12.42
N GLU A 182 28.46 1.00 13.14
CA GLU A 182 28.37 2.14 14.07
C GLU A 182 29.41 2.03 15.18
N ALA A 183 29.63 0.83 15.75
CA ALA A 183 30.61 0.65 16.81
C ALA A 183 32.06 0.91 16.36
N ARG A 184 32.40 0.62 15.10
CA ARG A 184 33.77 0.77 14.57
C ARG A 184 34.01 2.09 13.85
N PHE A 185 33.01 2.60 13.14
CA PHE A 185 33.11 3.78 12.27
C PHE A 185 32.13 4.90 12.64
N GLY A 186 31.30 4.70 13.66
CA GLY A 186 30.41 5.74 14.16
C GLY A 186 31.18 6.93 14.71
N ASP A 187 30.56 8.10 14.61
CA ASP A 187 31.22 9.37 14.93
C ASP A 187 31.34 9.61 16.45
N SER A 188 30.92 8.67 17.31
CA SER A 188 30.89 8.83 18.77
C SER A 188 32.24 9.23 19.38
N HIS A 189 33.33 8.59 18.94
CA HIS A 189 34.69 8.92 19.38
C HIS A 189 35.17 10.28 18.83
N LEU A 190 34.73 10.64 17.61
CA LEU A 190 35.02 11.93 16.99
C LEU A 190 34.26 13.07 17.71
N THR A 191 33.04 12.83 18.18
CA THR A 191 32.27 13.79 18.98
C THR A 191 33.05 14.23 20.22
N GLN A 192 33.67 13.29 20.93
CA GLN A 192 34.49 13.62 22.11
C GLN A 192 35.78 14.38 21.74
N PHE A 193 36.39 14.04 20.61
CA PHE A 193 37.51 14.80 20.06
C PHE A 193 37.13 16.25 19.77
N TYR A 194 36.02 16.50 19.05
CA TYR A 194 35.55 17.85 18.73
C TYR A 194 35.15 18.65 19.98
N ARG A 195 34.57 18.00 21.01
CA ARG A 195 34.32 18.63 22.32
C ARG A 195 35.61 19.12 22.98
N THR A 196 36.69 18.37 22.82
CA THR A 196 38.01 18.75 23.35
C THR A 196 38.60 19.89 22.54
N GLU A 197 38.52 19.81 21.21
CA GLU A 197 38.98 20.86 20.30
C GLU A 197 38.28 22.20 20.59
N LEU A 198 36.94 22.20 20.77
CA LEU A 198 36.15 23.36 21.19
C LEU A 198 36.67 24.02 22.47
N LYS A 199 36.90 23.23 23.52
CA LYS A 199 37.37 23.76 24.82
C LYS A 199 38.74 24.43 24.71
N THR A 200 39.60 23.86 23.87
CA THR A 200 40.97 24.36 23.67
C THR A 200 41.09 25.43 22.59
N ARG A 201 40.01 25.69 21.83
CA ARG A 201 40.02 26.63 20.72
C ARG A 201 40.31 28.04 21.21
N ARG A 202 41.30 28.68 20.62
CA ARG A 202 41.66 30.09 20.84
C ARG A 202 41.95 30.77 19.52
N GLN A 203 41.59 32.04 19.36
CA GLN A 203 41.82 32.83 18.15
C GLN A 203 43.31 32.92 17.84
N LYS A 204 43.70 32.56 16.62
CA LYS A 204 45.10 32.62 16.17
C LYS A 204 45.53 34.06 15.88
N PRO A 205 46.84 34.39 15.94
CA PRO A 205 47.32 35.69 15.50
C PRO A 205 46.94 36.00 14.06
N GLY A 206 46.23 37.11 13.85
CA GLY A 206 45.77 37.55 12.53
C GLY A 206 44.50 36.84 12.01
N GLU A 207 43.93 35.90 12.78
CA GLU A 207 42.65 35.29 12.45
C GLU A 207 41.49 36.27 12.69
N SER A 208 40.62 36.46 11.70
CA SER A 208 39.45 37.31 11.85
C SER A 208 38.36 36.65 12.70
N LEU A 209 37.54 37.45 13.36
CA LEU A 209 36.44 36.94 14.19
C LEU A 209 35.44 36.08 13.40
N HIS A 210 35.23 36.35 12.11
CA HIS A 210 34.39 35.50 11.26
C HIS A 210 34.95 34.09 11.07
N VAL A 211 36.26 33.98 10.85
CA VAL A 211 36.91 32.66 10.66
C VAL A 211 36.86 31.87 11.96
N LEU A 212 37.10 32.53 13.09
CA LEU A 212 36.93 31.92 14.41
C LEU A 212 35.49 31.43 14.62
N ALA A 213 34.48 32.29 14.37
CA ALA A 213 33.07 31.95 14.57
C ALA A 213 32.63 30.79 13.67
N ALA A 214 33.03 30.79 12.40
CA ALA A 214 32.70 29.69 11.47
C ALA A 214 33.29 28.35 11.93
N ASP A 215 34.51 28.36 12.47
CA ASP A 215 35.14 27.15 13.01
C ASP A 215 34.47 26.68 14.31
N VAL A 216 34.07 27.60 15.20
CA VAL A 216 33.28 27.28 16.40
C VAL A 216 31.92 26.69 16.01
N GLU A 217 31.21 27.26 15.05
CA GLU A 217 29.93 26.76 14.54
C GLU A 217 30.05 25.34 13.96
N ARG A 218 31.09 25.13 13.14
CA ARG A 218 31.42 23.81 12.59
C ARG A 218 31.67 22.80 13.71
N LEU A 219 32.52 23.14 14.67
CA LEU A 219 32.85 22.24 15.77
C LEU A 219 31.64 21.97 16.67
N MET A 220 30.78 22.96 16.93
CA MET A 220 29.54 22.79 17.70
C MET A 220 28.56 21.83 17.02
N SER A 221 28.45 21.92 15.69
CA SER A 221 27.63 21.01 14.89
C SER A 221 28.11 19.56 14.98
N LEU A 222 29.43 19.34 15.06
CA LEU A 222 30.04 18.02 15.15
C LEU A 222 30.08 17.45 16.58
N ALA A 223 30.27 18.31 17.59
CA ALA A 223 30.43 17.94 19.00
C ALA A 223 29.10 17.73 19.74
N TYR A 224 28.03 18.36 19.26
CA TYR A 224 26.72 18.40 19.91
C TYR A 224 25.56 18.23 18.93
N ALA A 225 25.72 17.38 17.91
CA ALA A 225 24.70 17.14 16.88
C ALA A 225 23.29 16.82 17.45
N GLU A 226 23.21 16.09 18.56
CA GLU A 226 21.98 15.65 19.22
C GLU A 226 21.36 16.68 20.17
N CYS A 227 22.05 17.79 20.44
CA CYS A 227 21.59 18.81 21.36
C CYS A 227 20.57 19.75 20.68
N PRO A 228 19.50 20.20 21.38
CA PRO A 228 18.58 21.21 20.86
C PRO A 228 19.30 22.47 20.35
N GLN A 229 18.77 23.05 19.25
CA GLN A 229 19.43 24.16 18.56
C GLN A 229 19.66 25.38 19.46
N ASP A 230 18.68 25.72 20.29
CA ASP A 230 18.77 26.83 21.25
C ASP A 230 19.90 26.63 22.26
N VAL A 231 20.09 25.41 22.76
CA VAL A 231 21.20 25.09 23.66
C VAL A 231 22.54 25.16 22.92
N ARG A 232 22.60 24.68 21.68
CA ARG A 232 23.80 24.80 20.84
C ARG A 232 24.18 26.25 20.58
N ASP A 233 23.21 27.11 20.26
CA ASP A 233 23.47 28.51 19.91
C ASP A 233 24.02 29.30 21.10
N ASN A 234 23.46 29.08 22.31
CA ASN A 234 23.98 29.67 23.54
C ASN A 234 25.39 29.19 23.87
N LEU A 235 25.64 27.87 23.77
CA LEU A 235 26.97 27.30 24.01
C LEU A 235 27.99 27.79 22.97
N ALA A 236 27.59 27.89 21.70
CA ALA A 236 28.44 28.39 20.63
C ALA A 236 28.86 29.84 20.90
N ALA A 237 27.93 30.69 21.35
CA ALA A 237 28.23 32.06 21.76
C ALA A 237 29.27 32.09 22.90
N GLN A 238 29.08 31.25 23.93
CA GLN A 238 30.01 31.18 25.05
C GLN A 238 31.42 30.73 24.62
N TYR A 239 31.53 29.62 23.88
CA TYR A 239 32.82 29.13 23.38
C TYR A 239 33.50 30.13 22.44
N PHE A 240 32.73 30.84 21.61
CA PHE A 240 33.27 31.89 20.75
C PHE A 240 33.86 33.03 21.58
N VAL A 241 33.11 33.56 22.56
CA VAL A 241 33.59 34.64 23.45
C VAL A 241 34.85 34.19 24.20
N ASP A 242 34.86 32.98 24.76
CA ASP A 242 36.01 32.43 25.49
C ASP A 242 37.24 32.21 24.59
N ALA A 243 37.03 32.05 23.28
CA ALA A 243 38.10 31.88 22.30
C ALA A 243 38.70 33.19 21.78
N ILE A 244 38.03 34.34 21.96
CA ILE A 244 38.54 35.66 21.53
C ILE A 244 39.85 35.97 22.26
N ARG A 245 40.85 36.44 21.50
CA ARG A 245 42.19 36.73 22.04
C ARG A 245 42.35 38.16 22.58
N ASP A 246 41.66 39.14 22.02
CA ASP A 246 41.67 40.53 22.52
C ASP A 246 40.81 40.61 23.79
N GLU A 247 41.44 40.82 24.94
CA GLU A 247 40.76 40.80 26.25
C GLU A 247 39.65 41.86 26.35
N ASP A 248 39.86 43.07 25.82
CA ASP A 248 38.84 44.12 25.86
C ASP A 248 37.59 43.71 25.06
N THR A 249 37.79 43.15 23.85
CA THR A 249 36.70 42.66 23.00
C THR A 249 36.01 41.46 23.63
N GLN A 250 36.77 40.53 24.22
CA GLN A 250 36.22 39.39 24.95
C GLN A 250 35.33 39.85 26.13
N HIS A 251 35.83 40.74 26.98
CA HIS A 251 35.08 41.25 28.13
C HIS A 251 33.85 42.05 27.72
N ALA A 252 33.97 42.93 26.72
CA ALA A 252 32.84 43.69 26.20
C ALA A 252 31.75 42.78 25.64
N THR A 253 32.12 41.77 24.84
CA THR A 253 31.15 40.81 24.29
C THR A 253 30.54 39.91 25.38
N ARG A 254 31.30 39.54 26.41
CA ARG A 254 30.76 38.77 27.54
C ARG A 254 29.65 39.52 28.29
N LEU A 255 29.80 40.84 28.48
CA LEU A 255 28.79 41.68 29.15
C LEU A 255 27.48 41.85 28.36
N MET A 256 27.50 41.55 27.06
CA MET A 256 26.31 41.64 26.21
C MET A 256 25.33 40.47 26.42
N ASP A 257 25.77 39.36 27.04
CA ASP A 257 24.98 38.14 27.27
C ASP A 257 24.28 37.65 25.98
N ALA A 258 25.07 37.47 24.93
CA ALA A 258 24.58 37.00 23.63
C ALA A 258 23.93 35.61 23.74
N LYS A 259 22.71 35.47 23.19
CA LYS A 259 21.95 34.21 23.17
C LYS A 259 22.31 33.29 22.02
N ASP A 260 23.03 33.80 21.04
CA ASP A 260 23.42 33.08 19.84
C ASP A 260 24.75 33.59 19.29
N LEU A 261 25.45 32.70 18.57
CA LEU A 261 26.78 32.97 18.02
C LEU A 261 26.79 34.19 17.09
N LYS A 262 25.73 34.38 16.30
CA LYS A 262 25.64 35.46 15.32
C LYS A 262 25.55 36.82 16.02
N SER A 263 24.77 36.92 17.09
CA SER A 263 24.68 38.09 17.95
C SER A 263 26.02 38.41 18.62
N ALA A 264 26.72 37.40 19.15
CA ALA A 264 28.05 37.57 19.77
C ALA A 264 29.10 38.07 18.76
N LEU A 265 29.12 37.49 17.55
CA LEU A 265 30.01 37.88 16.47
C LEU A 265 29.75 39.32 16.03
N ALA A 266 28.48 39.65 15.77
CA ALA A 266 28.10 40.98 15.30
C ALA A 266 28.46 42.08 16.31
N TYR A 267 28.28 41.83 17.61
CA TYR A 267 28.68 42.77 18.66
C TYR A 267 30.21 42.89 18.74
N SER A 268 30.94 41.78 18.77
CA SER A 268 32.41 41.77 18.83
C SER A 268 33.02 42.58 17.69
N MET A 269 32.51 42.39 16.47
CA MET A 269 32.95 43.15 15.30
C MET A 269 32.65 44.66 15.41
N LYS A 270 31.47 45.04 15.89
CA LYS A 270 31.12 46.45 16.12
C LYS A 270 32.05 47.08 17.15
N TYR A 271 32.39 46.33 18.20
CA TYR A 271 33.32 46.78 19.23
C TYR A 271 34.74 46.97 18.68
N GLU A 272 35.28 46.02 17.89
CA GLU A 272 36.58 46.17 17.23
C GLU A 272 36.61 47.41 16.31
N ALA A 273 35.56 47.63 15.53
CA ALA A 273 35.43 48.82 14.68
C ALA A 273 35.41 50.11 15.52
N ALA A 274 34.64 50.18 16.60
CA ALA A 274 34.59 51.35 17.48
C ALA A 274 35.93 51.60 18.21
N LYS A 275 36.64 50.53 18.60
CA LYS A 275 37.95 50.57 19.25
C LYS A 275 39.02 51.15 18.33
N THR A 276 39.02 50.78 17.04
CA THR A 276 39.97 51.35 16.07
C THR A 276 39.75 52.85 15.86
N VAL A 277 38.50 53.30 15.74
CA VAL A 277 38.16 54.73 15.64
C VAL A 277 38.60 55.52 16.88
N SER A 278 38.39 54.95 18.07
CA SER A 278 38.76 55.60 19.35
C SER A 278 40.28 55.71 19.54
N LYS A 279 41.05 54.72 19.09
CA LYS A 279 42.53 54.75 19.12
C LYS A 279 43.08 55.79 18.13
N THR A 280 42.52 55.88 16.93
CA THR A 280 42.90 56.90 15.94
C THR A 280 42.58 58.31 16.42
N SER A 281 41.42 58.51 17.07
CA SER A 281 41.03 59.81 17.64
C SER A 281 41.93 60.25 18.80
N ARG A 282 42.28 59.35 19.72
CA ARG A 282 43.25 59.65 20.80
C ARG A 282 44.64 60.01 20.27
N ASN A 283 45.11 59.31 19.25
CA ASN A 283 46.39 59.62 18.61
C ASN A 283 46.36 60.94 17.83
N SER A 284 45.21 61.38 17.31
CA SER A 284 45.06 62.67 16.62
C SER A 284 45.09 63.86 17.58
N CYS A 285 44.57 63.71 18.80
CA CYS A 285 44.49 64.80 19.78
C CYS A 285 45.85 65.16 20.41
N CYS A 286 46.80 64.21 20.50
CA CYS A 286 48.15 64.49 21.01
C CYS A 286 49.00 65.38 20.07
N TRP A 287 48.65 65.52 18.79
CA TRP A 287 49.40 66.38 17.87
C TRP A 287 48.95 67.85 17.91
N GLU A 288 47.80 68.15 18.53
CA GLU A 288 47.27 69.52 18.59
C GLU A 288 47.73 70.30 19.84
N GLU A 289 48.25 69.62 20.88
CA GLU A 289 48.72 70.28 22.11
C GLU A 289 50.18 70.78 22.06
N GLU A 290 51.04 70.25 21.18
CA GLU A 290 52.46 70.71 21.09
C GLU A 290 52.66 72.03 20.31
N HIS A 291 51.63 72.56 19.63
CA HIS A 291 51.76 73.80 18.85
C HIS A 291 51.12 75.05 19.49
N SER A 292 50.74 75.02 20.76
CA SER A 292 50.11 76.17 21.44
C SER A 292 50.95 76.89 22.51
N SER A 293 52.22 76.53 22.72
CA SER A 293 53.07 77.15 23.76
C SER A 293 54.36 77.78 23.22
N THR A 294 54.27 78.75 22.30
CA THR A 294 55.35 79.74 22.09
C THR A 294 54.81 81.09 21.61
N LYS A 295 54.36 81.92 22.55
CA LYS A 295 54.42 83.39 22.55
C LYS A 295 54.20 83.78 24.03
N SER A 296 55.05 84.54 24.70
CA SER A 296 55.71 85.77 24.28
C SER A 296 56.74 86.23 25.33
N GLU A 297 57.51 87.27 24.96
CA GLU A 297 58.28 88.20 25.81
C GLU A 297 59.64 87.64 26.30
N HIS A 298 60.77 88.35 26.22
CA HIS A 298 61.09 89.77 26.06
C HIS A 298 62.60 89.85 25.71
N ASP A 299 63.08 90.89 25.02
CA ASP A 299 64.22 91.66 25.55
C ASP A 299 64.50 92.94 24.75
N LEU A 300 64.51 94.03 25.51
CA LEU A 300 64.87 95.40 25.16
C LEU A 300 66.35 95.65 25.55
N LEU A 301 67.07 96.28 24.63
CA LEU A 301 68.10 97.34 24.81
C LEU A 301 69.61 97.06 25.06
N GLU A 302 70.37 97.95 24.39
CA GLU A 302 71.78 98.43 24.51
C GLU A 302 72.89 97.54 23.93
N VAL A 303 73.73 97.98 22.97
CA VAL A 303 74.47 99.26 22.79
C VAL A 303 74.50 99.74 21.34
#